data_AF-A0A6N9P115-F1
#
_entry.id   AF-A0A6N9P115-F1
#
_cell.length_a   1.000
_cell.length_b   1.000
_cell.length_c   1.000
_cell.angle_alpha   90.00
_cell.angle_beta   90.00
_cell.angle_gamma   90.00
#
_symmetry.space_group_name_H-M   'P 1'
#
loop_
_entity.id
_entity.type
_entity.pdbx_description
1 polymer ?
#
loop_
_entity_poly.entity_id
_entity_poly.type
_entity_poly.pdbx_seq_one_letter_code
_entity_poly.pdbx_strand_id
1 'polypeptide(L)'
;MVHNVKKIASAAYGCAMARLALNMFLYFEEYPPNREWEAGSQEELNRRCMELLGWYLDGGQAKVLEAIEDFRGQVKQEMETVVAYSDAFQIYEYVLNRMERRFDDGLEAVEVEEGELTENLMCYLASAGDTTTQNQRIHEILRQLPVRFTRQKYFSMVHDAMTVYIGSGYAGLHEILYLLRSGSLIEYSQRRSDGYGKLNILMDQLKALSFKALSKDAYQKAREQVEEASEILLALSEYCTCLEQLVNDLYILCLAGPEAVRDAKEEQAAIAILNGLIGRYGKGSQKTLEELSGYLPDLEGVQEEYYEKYQRLSARKEEQADQESQAAAKIGILMSTSPFAELEPNARPGCVTREELEREVAALFTELESVFASCQKPVMRAVMATTLSYLPVYFHSPEELQNHISNSISCCTDPAEKATCMELLLQMMETDGYELV
;
A
#
# COMPACT_ATOMS: atom_id res chain seq x y z
N MET A 1 -36.16 -13.98 8.16
CA MET A 1 -35.33 -12.76 8.33
C MET A 1 -34.47 -12.82 9.59
N VAL A 2 -35.03 -12.74 10.81
CA VAL A 2 -34.27 -12.74 12.09
C VAL A 2 -33.34 -13.96 12.27
N HIS A 3 -33.79 -15.15 11.86
CA HIS A 3 -32.99 -16.39 11.97
C HIS A 3 -31.76 -16.41 11.03
N ASN A 4 -31.77 -15.65 9.93
CA ASN A 4 -30.63 -15.59 9.01
C ASN A 4 -29.54 -14.63 9.53
N VAL A 5 -29.95 -13.51 10.12
CA VAL A 5 -29.05 -12.53 10.76
C VAL A 5 -28.24 -13.17 11.88
N LYS A 6 -28.88 -13.92 12.78
CA LYS A 6 -28.18 -14.64 13.86
C LYS A 6 -27.13 -15.64 13.36
N LYS A 7 -27.42 -16.34 12.26
CA LYS A 7 -26.47 -17.31 11.68
C LYS A 7 -25.26 -16.61 11.06
N ILE A 8 -25.48 -15.49 10.37
CA ILE A 8 -24.41 -14.68 9.78
C ILE A 8 -23.56 -14.06 10.90
N ALA A 9 -24.19 -13.48 11.93
CA ALA A 9 -23.50 -12.92 13.08
C ALA A 9 -22.68 -14.00 13.83
N SER A 10 -23.24 -15.18 14.09
CA SER A 10 -22.51 -16.32 14.63
C SER A 10 -21.31 -16.71 13.78
N ALA A 11 -21.46 -16.73 12.46
CA ALA A 11 -20.38 -17.14 11.57
C ALA A 11 -19.25 -16.12 11.53
N ALA A 12 -19.58 -14.84 11.42
CA ALA A 12 -18.60 -13.74 11.50
C ALA A 12 -17.90 -13.73 12.86
N TYR A 13 -18.65 -13.92 13.96
CA TYR A 13 -18.10 -13.93 15.32
C TYR A 13 -17.12 -15.09 15.53
N GLY A 14 -17.49 -16.32 15.17
CA GLY A 14 -16.62 -17.50 15.32
C GLY A 14 -15.32 -17.35 14.54
N CYS A 15 -15.41 -16.87 13.29
CA CYS A 15 -14.24 -16.60 12.46
C CYS A 15 -13.34 -15.53 13.10
N ALA A 16 -13.89 -14.36 13.45
CA ALA A 16 -13.14 -13.27 14.04
C ALA A 16 -12.50 -13.63 15.39
N MET A 17 -13.16 -14.45 16.21
CA MET A 17 -12.63 -14.87 17.51
C MET A 17 -11.40 -15.76 17.34
N ALA A 18 -11.49 -16.75 16.44
CA ALA A 18 -10.37 -17.63 16.14
C ALA A 18 -9.20 -16.86 15.54
N ARG A 19 -9.46 -16.00 14.53
CA ARG A 19 -8.44 -15.15 13.91
C ARG A 19 -7.77 -14.23 14.93
N LEU A 20 -8.54 -13.54 15.76
CA LEU A 20 -8.00 -12.64 16.78
C LEU A 20 -7.07 -13.37 17.74
N ALA A 21 -7.47 -14.53 18.25
CA ALA A 21 -6.67 -15.31 19.18
C ALA A 21 -5.38 -15.86 18.55
N LEU A 22 -5.49 -16.44 17.34
CA LEU A 22 -4.34 -17.03 16.63
C LEU A 22 -3.37 -15.96 16.13
N ASN A 23 -3.88 -14.88 15.53
CA ASN A 23 -3.04 -13.79 15.04
C ASN A 23 -2.39 -13.03 16.19
N MET A 24 -3.07 -12.84 17.33
CA MET A 24 -2.43 -12.28 18.52
C MET A 24 -1.32 -13.21 19.05
N PHE A 25 -1.56 -14.53 19.05
CA PHE A 25 -0.56 -15.48 19.49
C PHE A 25 0.70 -15.42 18.61
N LEU A 26 0.53 -15.47 17.29
CA LEU A 26 1.62 -15.32 16.32
C LEU A 26 2.31 -13.97 16.44
N TYR A 27 1.53 -12.89 16.53
CA TYR A 27 2.05 -11.54 16.70
C TYR A 27 3.00 -11.46 17.91
N PHE A 28 2.67 -12.09 19.04
CA PHE A 28 3.56 -12.12 20.22
C PHE A 28 4.72 -13.14 20.13
N GLU A 29 4.60 -14.22 19.37
CA GLU A 29 5.72 -15.15 19.12
C GLU A 29 6.76 -14.57 18.17
N GLU A 30 6.31 -13.95 17.10
CA GLU A 30 7.14 -13.46 16.01
C GLU A 30 7.72 -12.07 16.29
N TYR A 31 7.15 -11.29 17.22
CA TYR A 31 7.68 -9.98 17.60
C TYR A 31 9.04 -10.13 18.29
N PRO A 32 10.16 -9.81 17.62
CA PRO A 32 11.46 -9.93 18.26
C PRO A 32 11.59 -8.80 19.30
N PRO A 33 12.16 -9.08 20.48
CA PRO A 33 12.60 -8.07 21.44
C PRO A 33 13.54 -6.99 20.88
N ASN A 34 14.18 -7.26 19.73
CA ASN A 34 15.42 -6.63 19.29
C ASN A 34 15.37 -6.12 17.84
N ARG A 35 14.24 -5.63 17.34
CA ARG A 35 14.32 -4.71 16.21
C ARG A 35 14.39 -3.31 16.82
N GLU A 36 15.54 -2.68 16.71
CA GLU A 36 15.78 -1.28 17.09
C GLU A 36 14.84 -0.37 16.28
N TRP A 37 13.57 -0.30 16.65
CA TRP A 37 12.60 0.66 16.15
C TRP A 37 12.37 1.67 17.27
N GLU A 38 13.23 2.68 17.35
CA GLU A 38 13.11 3.81 18.29
C GLU A 38 11.91 4.72 17.96
N ALA A 39 10.72 4.14 17.85
CA ALA A 39 9.53 4.84 17.42
C ALA A 39 8.45 4.70 18.50
N GLY A 40 8.21 5.80 19.22
CA GLY A 40 7.19 5.86 20.28
C GLY A 40 5.76 5.66 19.75
N SER A 41 5.53 5.70 18.43
CA SER A 41 4.20 5.50 17.83
C SER A 41 3.73 4.05 17.93
N GLN A 42 4.56 3.05 17.63
CA GLN A 42 4.15 1.63 17.65
C GLN A 42 3.91 1.14 19.09
N GLU A 43 4.72 1.59 20.05
CA GLU A 43 4.47 1.26 21.46
C GLU A 43 3.11 1.81 21.94
N GLU A 44 2.78 3.04 21.54
CA GLU A 44 1.49 3.66 21.84
C GLU A 44 0.33 2.95 21.13
N LEU A 45 0.48 2.60 19.85
CA LEU A 45 -0.51 1.81 19.11
C LEU A 45 -0.71 0.43 19.73
N ASN A 46 0.36 -0.26 20.09
CA ASN A 46 0.30 -1.55 20.79
C ASN A 46 -0.42 -1.41 22.13
N ARG A 47 -0.04 -0.42 22.93
CA ARG A 47 -0.67 -0.14 24.23
C ARG A 47 -2.17 0.11 24.06
N ARG A 48 -2.55 0.89 23.03
CA ARG A 48 -3.94 1.20 22.73
C ARG A 48 -4.72 -0.03 22.28
N CYS A 49 -4.13 -0.89 21.44
CA CYS A 49 -4.72 -2.16 21.05
C CYS A 49 -4.98 -3.07 22.27
N MET A 50 -4.00 -3.20 23.16
CA MET A 50 -4.14 -4.00 24.38
C MET A 50 -5.19 -3.43 25.33
N GLU A 51 -5.32 -2.10 25.41
CA GLU A 51 -6.36 -1.43 26.20
C GLU A 51 -7.77 -1.73 25.67
N LEU A 52 -7.98 -1.64 24.35
CA LEU A 52 -9.27 -1.98 23.72
C LEU A 52 -9.61 -3.45 23.93
N LEU A 53 -8.64 -4.35 23.76
CA LEU A 53 -8.83 -5.78 23.99
C LEU A 53 -9.16 -6.07 25.46
N GLY A 54 -8.49 -5.40 26.41
CA GLY A 54 -8.80 -5.50 27.83
C GLY A 54 -10.22 -5.08 28.16
N TRP A 55 -10.68 -3.94 27.60
CA TRP A 55 -12.06 -3.51 27.77
C TRP A 55 -13.06 -4.53 27.22
N TYR A 56 -12.77 -5.17 26.09
CA TYR A 56 -13.63 -6.22 25.54
C TYR A 56 -13.72 -7.42 26.49
N LEU A 57 -12.59 -7.91 27.00
CA LEU A 57 -12.55 -9.06 27.91
C LEU A 57 -13.22 -8.79 29.26
N ASP A 58 -13.20 -7.54 29.73
CA ASP A 58 -13.93 -7.08 30.92
C ASP A 58 -15.46 -6.89 30.67
N GLY A 59 -15.93 -7.19 29.46
CA GLY A 59 -17.34 -7.04 29.06
C GLY A 59 -17.74 -5.62 28.63
N GLY A 60 -16.77 -4.72 28.48
CA GLY A 60 -16.93 -3.30 28.10
C GLY A 60 -17.14 -3.06 26.60
N GLN A 61 -17.96 -3.87 25.92
CA GLN A 61 -18.16 -3.81 24.46
C GLN A 61 -18.58 -2.42 23.96
N ALA A 62 -19.48 -1.73 24.66
CA ALA A 62 -19.93 -0.39 24.28
C ALA A 62 -18.76 0.62 24.25
N LYS A 63 -17.85 0.53 25.23
CA LYS A 63 -16.67 1.39 25.33
C LYS A 63 -15.67 1.13 24.20
N VAL A 64 -15.55 -0.13 23.76
CA VAL A 64 -14.72 -0.48 22.59
C VAL A 64 -15.33 0.11 21.32
N LEU A 65 -16.64 -0.05 21.11
CA LEU A 65 -17.34 0.50 19.94
C LEU A 65 -17.23 2.02 19.82
N GLU A 66 -17.17 2.74 20.94
CA GLU A 66 -16.97 4.20 20.96
C GLU A 66 -15.56 4.64 20.51
N ALA A 67 -14.56 3.76 20.56
CA ALA A 67 -13.16 4.11 20.36
C ALA A 67 -12.46 3.39 19.20
N ILE A 68 -13.03 2.29 18.71
CA ILE A 68 -12.36 1.39 17.77
C ILE A 68 -12.24 1.98 16.36
N GLU A 69 -13.20 2.79 15.92
CA GLU A 69 -13.13 3.46 14.62
C GLU A 69 -12.01 4.50 14.60
N ASP A 70 -11.91 5.32 15.66
CA ASP A 70 -10.80 6.27 15.82
C ASP A 70 -9.45 5.56 15.84
N PHE A 71 -9.38 4.39 16.49
CA PHE A 71 -8.15 3.61 16.54
C PHE A 71 -7.78 3.02 15.16
N ARG A 72 -8.73 2.47 14.40
CA ARG A 72 -8.49 2.09 12.99
C ARG A 72 -7.97 3.26 12.17
N GLY A 73 -8.53 4.46 12.39
CA GLY A 73 -8.06 5.69 11.76
C GLY A 73 -6.60 6.00 12.06
N GLN A 74 -6.15 5.78 13.30
CA GLN A 74 -4.75 5.96 13.70
C GLN A 74 -3.82 4.94 13.03
N VAL A 75 -4.21 3.65 12.99
CA VAL A 75 -3.42 2.60 12.33
C VAL A 75 -3.34 2.85 10.82
N LYS A 76 -4.44 3.28 10.19
CA LYS A 76 -4.45 3.71 8.77
C LYS A 76 -3.50 4.88 8.53
N GLN A 77 -3.49 5.90 9.39
CA GLN A 77 -2.56 7.04 9.27
C GLN A 77 -1.09 6.63 9.41
N GLU A 78 -0.78 5.66 10.28
CA GLU A 78 0.57 5.10 10.38
C GLU A 78 0.96 4.36 9.09
N MET A 79 0.07 3.52 8.55
CA MET A 79 0.30 2.85 7.26
C MET A 79 0.53 3.85 6.11
N GLU A 80 -0.29 4.89 6.01
CA GLU A 80 -0.10 5.94 5.00
C GLU A 80 1.24 6.68 5.15
N THR A 81 1.73 6.83 6.39
CA THR A 81 3.07 7.37 6.64
C THR A 81 4.15 6.42 6.13
N VAL A 82 4.05 5.12 6.44
CA VAL A 82 4.97 4.09 5.93
C VAL A 82 4.99 4.07 4.39
N VAL A 83 3.82 4.14 3.75
CA VAL A 83 3.70 4.23 2.28
C VAL A 83 4.39 5.47 1.74
N ALA A 84 4.20 6.64 2.37
CA ALA A 84 4.85 7.88 1.93
C ALA A 84 6.39 7.82 2.03
N TYR A 85 6.95 7.14 3.04
CA TYR A 85 8.38 6.88 3.10
C TYR A 85 8.81 5.90 2.00
N SER A 86 8.08 4.81 1.80
CA SER A 86 8.35 3.82 0.73
C SER A 86 8.41 4.48 -0.64
N ASP A 87 7.39 5.26 -1.01
CA ASP A 87 7.34 5.96 -2.28
C ASP A 87 8.51 6.94 -2.42
N ALA A 88 8.91 7.60 -1.34
CA ALA A 88 10.07 8.48 -1.37
C ALA A 88 11.40 7.74 -1.61
N PHE A 89 11.62 6.58 -0.99
CA PHE A 89 12.81 5.76 -1.25
C PHE A 89 12.81 5.21 -2.68
N GLN A 90 11.65 4.80 -3.21
CA GLN A 90 11.53 4.36 -4.60
C GLN A 90 11.92 5.44 -5.62
N ILE A 91 11.70 6.73 -5.30
CA ILE A 91 12.19 7.84 -6.14
C ILE A 91 13.72 7.86 -6.20
N TYR A 92 14.42 7.57 -5.10
CA TYR A 92 15.88 7.51 -5.09
C TYR A 92 16.40 6.22 -5.72
N GLU A 93 15.74 5.09 -5.49
CA GLU A 93 16.00 3.83 -6.18
C GLU A 93 15.93 4.01 -7.71
N TYR A 94 14.88 4.65 -8.20
CA TYR A 94 14.74 4.99 -9.62
C TYR A 94 15.97 5.72 -10.16
N VAL A 95 16.49 6.70 -9.42
CA VAL A 95 17.67 7.49 -9.80
C VAL A 95 18.92 6.61 -9.81
N LEU A 96 19.10 5.78 -8.79
CA LEU A 96 20.27 4.91 -8.65
C LEU A 96 20.31 3.85 -9.75
N ASN A 97 19.18 3.22 -10.07
CA ASN A 97 19.10 2.22 -11.14
C ASN A 97 19.61 2.82 -12.46
N ARG A 98 19.17 4.03 -12.81
CA ARG A 98 19.59 4.74 -14.04
C ARG A 98 21.04 5.22 -14.05
N MET A 99 21.76 5.04 -12.95
CA MET A 99 23.18 5.32 -12.85
C MET A 99 24.03 4.07 -12.72
N GLU A 100 23.44 2.89 -12.57
CA GLU A 100 24.10 1.63 -12.26
C GLU A 100 25.21 1.29 -13.25
N ARG A 101 24.92 1.36 -14.54
CA ARG A 101 25.88 1.07 -15.64
C ARG A 101 27.08 2.02 -15.71
N ARG A 102 27.13 3.07 -14.88
CA ARG A 102 28.33 3.92 -14.74
C ARG A 102 29.31 3.39 -13.69
N PHE A 103 28.87 2.49 -12.83
CA PHE A 103 29.62 2.00 -11.67
C PHE A 103 29.77 0.48 -11.67
N ASP A 104 28.88 -0.24 -12.33
CA ASP A 104 28.98 -1.68 -12.52
C ASP A 104 29.45 -2.04 -13.93
N ASP A 105 30.72 -2.48 -14.01
CA ASP A 105 31.36 -2.93 -15.25
C ASP A 105 31.03 -4.41 -15.57
N GLY A 106 30.33 -5.12 -14.69
CA GLY A 106 29.96 -6.53 -14.83
C GLY A 106 28.62 -6.76 -15.55
N LEU A 107 27.86 -5.71 -15.82
CA LEU A 107 26.57 -5.81 -16.52
C LEU A 107 26.74 -6.11 -18.00
N GLU A 108 25.98 -7.10 -18.49
CA GLU A 108 25.97 -7.45 -19.92
C GLU A 108 25.50 -6.27 -20.78
N ALA A 109 26.00 -6.20 -22.01
CA ALA A 109 25.57 -5.17 -22.94
C ALA A 109 24.11 -5.42 -23.36
N VAL A 110 23.33 -4.36 -23.50
CA VAL A 110 21.99 -4.47 -24.10
C VAL A 110 22.17 -4.65 -25.60
N GLU A 111 21.91 -5.86 -26.11
CA GLU A 111 22.13 -6.23 -27.50
C GLU A 111 20.96 -5.86 -28.44
N VAL A 112 19.78 -5.58 -27.88
CA VAL A 112 18.56 -5.24 -28.63
C VAL A 112 18.65 -3.80 -29.16
N GLU A 113 18.33 -3.59 -30.44
CA GLU A 113 18.28 -2.25 -31.03
C GLU A 113 17.02 -1.46 -30.60
N GLU A 114 17.09 -0.12 -30.59
CA GLU A 114 15.97 0.73 -30.13
C GLU A 114 14.65 0.50 -30.90
N GLY A 115 14.76 0.24 -32.21
CA GLY A 115 13.60 -0.05 -33.07
C GLY A 115 12.96 -1.40 -32.72
N GLU A 116 13.78 -2.44 -32.61
CA GLU A 116 13.37 -3.78 -32.23
C GLU A 116 12.72 -3.80 -30.83
N LEU A 117 13.31 -3.12 -29.86
CA LEU A 117 12.72 -2.97 -28.53
C LEU A 117 11.33 -2.31 -28.59
N THR A 118 11.18 -1.26 -29.39
CA THR A 118 9.89 -0.57 -29.54
C THR A 118 8.85 -1.50 -30.16
N GLU A 119 9.22 -2.28 -31.19
CA GLU A 119 8.33 -3.26 -31.81
C GLU A 119 7.92 -4.35 -30.82
N ASN A 120 8.88 -4.91 -30.07
CA ASN A 120 8.64 -5.90 -29.03
C ASN A 120 7.68 -5.39 -27.95
N LEU A 121 7.86 -4.14 -27.48
CA LEU A 121 6.96 -3.53 -26.51
C LEU A 121 5.54 -3.35 -27.04
N MET A 122 5.39 -2.94 -28.30
CA MET A 122 4.06 -2.80 -28.93
C MET A 122 3.37 -4.16 -29.12
N CYS A 123 4.12 -5.21 -29.50
CA CYS A 123 3.59 -6.56 -29.59
C CYS A 123 3.21 -7.12 -28.20
N TYR A 124 4.03 -6.89 -27.19
CA TYR A 124 3.74 -7.22 -25.80
C TYR A 124 2.46 -6.54 -25.30
N LEU A 125 2.27 -5.25 -25.60
CA LEU A 125 1.02 -4.54 -25.29
C LEU A 125 -0.20 -5.08 -26.05
N ALA A 126 -0.03 -5.47 -27.30
CA ALA A 126 -1.09 -6.05 -28.12
C ALA A 126 -1.47 -7.48 -27.67
N SER A 127 -0.54 -8.20 -27.02
CA SER A 127 -0.78 -9.54 -26.48
C SER A 127 -1.64 -9.58 -25.22
N ALA A 128 -1.92 -8.42 -24.61
CA ALA A 128 -2.73 -8.35 -23.40
C ALA A 128 -4.16 -8.89 -23.67
N GLY A 129 -4.64 -9.76 -22.77
CA GLY A 129 -5.95 -10.42 -22.93
C GLY A 129 -7.14 -9.49 -22.76
N ASP A 130 -6.94 -8.35 -22.09
CA ASP A 130 -7.98 -7.36 -21.81
C ASP A 130 -7.38 -5.94 -21.64
N THR A 131 -8.25 -4.94 -21.70
CA THR A 131 -7.87 -3.51 -21.63
C THR A 131 -7.27 -3.11 -20.28
N THR A 132 -7.65 -3.76 -19.18
CA THR A 132 -7.11 -3.46 -17.84
C THR A 132 -5.64 -3.86 -17.79
N THR A 133 -5.35 -5.11 -18.20
CA THR A 133 -3.98 -5.62 -18.31
C THR A 133 -3.16 -4.78 -19.29
N GLN A 134 -3.74 -4.39 -20.42
CA GLN A 134 -3.07 -3.51 -21.38
C GLN A 134 -2.70 -2.16 -20.76
N ASN A 135 -3.63 -1.52 -20.04
CA ASN A 135 -3.37 -0.23 -19.39
C ASN A 135 -2.30 -0.36 -18.30
N GLN A 136 -2.33 -1.42 -17.49
CA GLN A 136 -1.29 -1.68 -16.49
C GLN A 136 0.09 -1.75 -17.14
N ARG A 137 0.23 -2.52 -18.23
CA ARG A 137 1.50 -2.61 -18.98
C ARG A 137 1.93 -1.26 -19.55
N ILE A 138 0.99 -0.43 -20.03
CA ILE A 138 1.31 0.93 -20.48
C ILE A 138 1.91 1.73 -19.32
N HIS A 139 1.30 1.72 -18.14
CA HIS A 139 1.81 2.44 -16.96
C HIS A 139 3.21 1.97 -16.55
N GLU A 140 3.46 0.65 -16.56
CA GLU A 140 4.76 0.06 -16.25
C GLU A 140 5.84 0.49 -17.25
N ILE A 141 5.53 0.46 -18.56
CA ILE A 141 6.42 0.96 -19.61
C ILE A 141 6.72 2.44 -19.41
N LEU A 142 5.70 3.27 -19.21
CA LEU A 142 5.86 4.72 -19.01
C LEU A 142 6.74 5.02 -17.79
N ARG A 143 6.61 4.23 -16.71
CA ARG A 143 7.46 4.36 -15.52
C ARG A 143 8.93 4.12 -15.87
N GLN A 144 9.24 3.18 -16.76
CA GLN A 144 10.63 2.87 -17.10
C GLN A 144 11.28 3.82 -18.10
N LEU A 145 10.49 4.45 -18.98
CA LEU A 145 11.01 5.35 -20.01
C LEU A 145 11.83 6.53 -19.42
N PRO A 146 12.91 6.94 -20.09
CA PRO A 146 13.70 8.09 -19.68
C PRO A 146 12.91 9.39 -19.89
N VAL A 147 12.81 10.21 -18.84
CA VAL A 147 12.06 11.48 -18.90
C VAL A 147 12.99 12.67 -19.16
N ARG A 148 12.74 13.39 -20.27
CA ARG A 148 13.51 14.58 -20.68
C ARG A 148 12.66 15.83 -20.93
N PHE A 149 11.46 15.89 -20.36
CA PHE A 149 10.53 17.02 -20.54
C PHE A 149 11.00 18.31 -19.87
N THR A 150 10.57 19.44 -20.43
CA THR A 150 10.56 20.71 -19.70
C THR A 150 9.46 20.67 -18.64
N ARG A 151 9.58 21.48 -17.58
CA ARG A 151 8.52 21.61 -16.56
C ARG A 151 7.17 21.97 -17.17
N GLN A 152 7.16 22.90 -18.14
CA GLN A 152 5.94 23.31 -18.83
C GLN A 152 5.30 22.15 -19.61
N LYS A 153 6.09 21.32 -20.31
CA LYS A 153 5.56 20.16 -21.04
C LYS A 153 5.00 19.12 -20.08
N TYR A 154 5.70 18.85 -18.98
CA TYR A 154 5.22 17.93 -17.94
C TYR A 154 3.90 18.41 -17.34
N PHE A 155 3.79 19.66 -16.89
CA PHE A 155 2.55 20.19 -16.32
C PHE A 155 1.39 20.20 -17.33
N SER A 156 1.66 20.50 -18.61
CA SER A 156 0.64 20.36 -19.66
C SER A 156 0.12 18.93 -19.75
N MET A 157 1.01 17.92 -19.78
CA MET A 157 0.61 16.52 -19.87
C MET A 157 -0.22 16.07 -18.66
N VAL A 158 0.19 16.47 -17.45
CA VAL A 158 -0.57 16.18 -16.22
C VAL A 158 -1.95 16.84 -16.28
N HIS A 159 -2.02 18.12 -16.65
CA HIS A 159 -3.29 18.85 -16.76
C HIS A 159 -4.22 18.19 -17.80
N ASP A 160 -3.71 17.92 -19.00
CA ASP A 160 -4.46 17.30 -20.10
C ASP A 160 -5.04 15.95 -19.67
N ALA A 161 -4.24 15.08 -19.03
CA ALA A 161 -4.70 13.79 -18.53
C ALA A 161 -5.76 13.92 -17.42
N MET A 162 -5.62 14.92 -16.55
CA MET A 162 -6.56 15.18 -15.45
C MET A 162 -7.93 15.68 -15.93
N THR A 163 -8.05 16.19 -17.16
CA THR A 163 -9.34 16.67 -17.70
C THR A 163 -10.40 15.57 -17.83
N VAL A 164 -9.99 14.29 -17.86
CA VAL A 164 -10.91 13.13 -17.88
C VAL A 164 -11.83 13.08 -16.66
N TYR A 165 -11.43 13.70 -15.54
CA TYR A 165 -12.23 13.72 -14.32
C TYR A 165 -13.34 14.76 -14.33
N ILE A 166 -13.39 15.68 -15.31
CA ILE A 166 -14.51 16.64 -15.43
C ILE A 166 -15.82 15.88 -15.66
N GLY A 167 -16.81 16.12 -14.80
CA GLY A 167 -18.10 15.43 -14.84
C GLY A 167 -18.09 14.04 -14.19
N SER A 168 -16.94 13.53 -13.75
CA SER A 168 -16.82 12.30 -12.98
C SER A 168 -17.16 12.52 -11.49
N GLY A 169 -17.33 11.43 -10.74
CA GLY A 169 -17.49 11.49 -9.28
C GLY A 169 -16.19 11.91 -8.58
N TYR A 170 -16.29 12.56 -7.42
CA TYR A 170 -15.12 13.08 -6.70
C TYR A 170 -14.13 12.01 -6.22
N ALA A 171 -14.57 10.77 -6.03
CA ALA A 171 -13.71 9.69 -5.54
C ALA A 171 -12.49 9.46 -6.45
N GLY A 172 -12.72 9.33 -7.76
CA GLY A 172 -11.62 9.11 -8.71
C GLY A 172 -10.65 10.29 -8.80
N LEU A 173 -11.15 11.52 -8.71
CA LEU A 173 -10.28 12.71 -8.66
C LEU A 173 -9.43 12.73 -7.39
N HIS A 174 -10.02 12.40 -6.23
CA HIS A 174 -9.31 12.37 -4.97
C HIS A 174 -8.21 11.31 -4.97
N GLU A 175 -8.53 10.12 -5.48
CA GLU A 175 -7.60 9.00 -5.61
C GLU A 175 -6.39 9.35 -6.49
N ILE A 176 -6.61 9.89 -7.69
CA ILE A 176 -5.48 10.26 -8.56
C ILE A 176 -4.63 11.38 -7.96
N LEU A 177 -5.24 12.36 -7.29
CA LEU A 177 -4.51 13.43 -6.61
C LEU A 177 -3.65 12.88 -5.47
N TYR A 178 -4.17 11.90 -4.73
CA TYR A 178 -3.40 11.20 -3.70
C TYR A 178 -2.20 10.46 -4.33
N LEU A 179 -2.41 9.67 -5.38
CA LEU A 179 -1.33 8.96 -6.07
C LEU A 179 -0.25 9.92 -6.60
N LEU A 180 -0.66 11.05 -7.19
CA LEU A 180 0.27 12.06 -7.69
C LEU A 180 1.07 12.72 -6.56
N ARG A 181 0.48 12.97 -5.38
CA ARG A 181 1.20 13.50 -4.21
C ARG A 181 2.14 12.46 -3.60
N SER A 182 1.72 11.19 -3.55
CA SER A 182 2.52 10.09 -3.03
C SER A 182 3.77 9.86 -3.89
N GLY A 183 3.60 9.77 -5.21
CA GLY A 183 4.69 9.60 -6.17
C GLY A 183 5.58 10.81 -6.42
N SER A 184 5.40 11.92 -5.70
CA SER A 184 6.13 13.17 -5.92
C SER A 184 6.82 13.76 -4.70
N LEU A 185 7.03 12.96 -3.65
CA LEU A 185 7.63 13.39 -2.39
C LEU A 185 6.80 14.42 -1.61
N ILE A 186 5.59 14.77 -2.06
CA ILE A 186 4.68 15.69 -1.36
C ILE A 186 4.18 15.04 -0.07
N GLU A 187 3.58 13.84 -0.18
CA GLU A 187 3.09 13.10 1.01
C GLU A 187 4.22 12.85 2.00
N TYR A 188 5.40 12.43 1.52
CA TYR A 188 6.58 12.28 2.36
C TYR A 188 6.90 13.56 3.14
N SER A 189 6.90 14.71 2.47
CA SER A 189 7.28 15.98 3.11
C SER A 189 6.27 16.43 4.15
N GLN A 190 4.99 16.08 3.98
CA GLN A 190 3.90 16.40 4.90
C GLN A 190 3.87 15.44 6.10
N ARG A 191 4.18 14.16 5.89
CA ARG A 191 4.10 13.09 6.89
C ARG A 191 5.41 12.81 7.62
N ARG A 192 6.52 13.38 7.15
CA ARG A 192 7.83 13.27 7.81
C ARG A 192 7.71 13.66 9.28
N SER A 193 8.06 12.75 10.17
CA SER A 193 7.99 12.94 11.61
C SER A 193 9.24 12.39 12.29
N ASP A 194 9.54 12.89 13.50
CA ASP A 194 10.73 12.50 14.27
C ASP A 194 10.70 11.04 14.74
N GLY A 195 9.52 10.39 14.74
CA GLY A 195 9.35 8.98 15.11
C GLY A 195 10.05 7.99 14.17
N TYR A 196 10.48 8.42 12.97
CA TYR A 196 11.13 7.58 11.98
C TYR A 196 12.64 7.89 11.86
N GLY A 197 13.32 8.04 13.01
CA GLY A 197 14.70 8.54 13.10
C GLY A 197 15.69 7.90 12.13
N LYS A 198 15.75 6.56 12.08
CA LYS A 198 16.65 5.83 11.17
C LYS A 198 16.34 6.10 9.70
N LEU A 199 15.07 6.03 9.29
CA LEU A 199 14.63 6.31 7.92
C LEU A 199 14.88 7.78 7.52
N ASN A 200 14.68 8.71 8.46
CA ASN A 200 15.02 10.12 8.28
C ASN A 200 16.50 10.33 8.00
N ILE A 201 17.39 9.65 8.75
CA ILE A 201 18.83 9.71 8.55
C ILE A 201 19.22 9.17 7.16
N LEU A 202 18.69 8.00 6.78
CA LEU A 202 18.93 7.40 5.47
C LEU A 202 18.47 8.35 4.34
N MET A 203 17.27 8.91 4.45
CA MET A 203 16.71 9.83 3.46
C MET A 203 17.51 11.14 3.35
N ASP A 204 17.95 11.73 4.47
CA ASP A 204 18.78 12.94 4.45
C ASP A 204 20.15 12.67 3.83
N GLN A 205 20.73 11.48 4.05
CA GLN A 205 21.97 11.06 3.41
C GLN A 205 21.81 10.95 1.88
N LEU A 206 20.71 10.34 1.41
CA LEU A 206 20.39 10.26 -0.03
C LEU A 206 20.17 11.66 -0.65
N LYS A 207 19.44 12.55 0.03
CA LYS A 207 19.21 13.93 -0.41
C LYS A 207 20.50 14.75 -0.55
N ALA A 208 21.49 14.48 0.30
CA ALA A 208 22.77 15.18 0.31
C ALA A 208 23.75 14.72 -0.79
N LEU A 209 23.50 13.59 -1.45
CA LEU A 209 24.37 13.06 -2.51
C LEU A 209 24.42 14.01 -3.72
N SER A 210 25.59 14.15 -4.35
CA SER A 210 25.68 14.81 -5.66
C SER A 210 25.63 13.78 -6.78
N PHE A 211 24.46 13.58 -7.40
CA PHE A 211 24.30 12.61 -8.50
C PHE A 211 25.11 12.95 -9.76
N LYS A 212 25.54 14.21 -9.89
CA LYS A 212 26.43 14.66 -10.98
C LYS A 212 27.88 14.19 -10.78
N ALA A 213 28.33 14.08 -9.53
CA ALA A 213 29.71 13.80 -9.16
C ALA A 213 29.81 12.59 -8.22
N LEU A 214 28.91 11.62 -8.39
CA LEU A 214 28.82 10.44 -7.54
C LEU A 214 30.01 9.51 -7.80
N SER A 215 30.68 9.05 -6.74
CA SER A 215 31.72 8.02 -6.83
C SER A 215 31.11 6.62 -6.75
N LYS A 216 31.88 5.59 -7.16
CA LYS A 216 31.46 4.18 -7.05
C LYS A 216 31.14 3.78 -5.60
N ASP A 217 31.98 4.17 -4.64
CA ASP A 217 31.75 3.89 -3.21
C ASP A 217 30.49 4.59 -2.69
N ALA A 218 30.25 5.85 -3.09
CA ALA A 218 29.07 6.59 -2.69
C ALA A 218 27.79 6.00 -3.32
N TYR A 219 27.89 5.52 -4.56
CA TYR A 219 26.81 4.81 -5.24
C TYR A 219 26.44 3.51 -4.52
N GLN A 220 27.44 2.67 -4.22
CA GLN A 220 27.22 1.40 -3.54
C GLN A 220 26.59 1.61 -2.16
N LYS A 221 27.10 2.58 -1.38
CA LYS A 221 26.52 2.95 -0.10
C LYS A 221 25.07 3.45 -0.24
N ALA A 222 24.75 4.21 -1.29
CA ALA A 222 23.40 4.70 -1.52
C ALA A 222 22.42 3.55 -1.83
N ARG A 223 22.86 2.51 -2.56
CA ARG A 223 22.06 1.30 -2.78
C ARG A 223 21.78 0.55 -1.48
N GLU A 224 22.82 0.32 -0.68
CA GLU A 224 22.69 -0.35 0.62
C GLU A 224 21.73 0.41 1.54
N GLN A 225 21.74 1.74 1.52
CA GLN A 225 20.81 2.58 2.28
C GLN A 225 19.35 2.43 1.82
N VAL A 226 19.12 2.32 0.50
CA VAL A 226 17.78 2.08 -0.06
C VAL A 226 17.29 0.68 0.31
N GLU A 227 18.15 -0.34 0.19
CA GLU A 227 17.85 -1.72 0.57
C GLU A 227 17.50 -1.83 2.07
N GLU A 228 18.32 -1.23 2.93
CA GLU A 228 18.08 -1.17 4.38
C GLU A 228 16.75 -0.46 4.70
N ALA A 229 16.44 0.64 4.02
CA ALA A 229 15.17 1.35 4.20
C ALA A 229 13.99 0.48 3.75
N SER A 230 14.11 -0.23 2.63
CA SER A 230 13.07 -1.14 2.11
C SER A 230 12.77 -2.27 3.09
N GLU A 231 13.78 -2.87 3.71
CA GLU A 231 13.59 -3.91 4.75
C GLU A 231 12.83 -3.38 5.97
N ILE A 232 13.19 -2.16 6.43
CA ILE A 232 12.52 -1.52 7.57
C ILE A 232 11.05 -1.23 7.23
N LEU A 233 10.79 -0.67 6.04
CA LEU A 233 9.45 -0.27 5.62
C LEU A 233 8.54 -1.46 5.35
N LEU A 234 9.08 -2.55 4.79
CA LEU A 234 8.35 -3.80 4.63
C LEU A 234 7.88 -4.32 6.00
N ALA A 235 8.77 -4.38 6.98
CA ALA A 235 8.42 -4.82 8.33
C ALA A 235 7.39 -3.91 9.02
N LEU A 236 7.46 -2.60 8.80
CA LEU A 236 6.48 -1.64 9.33
C LEU A 236 5.11 -1.79 8.64
N SER A 237 5.10 -2.07 7.34
CA SER A 237 3.87 -2.34 6.58
C SER A 237 3.20 -3.64 7.04
N GLU A 238 3.98 -4.70 7.24
CA GLU A 238 3.52 -5.98 7.81
C GLU A 238 2.94 -5.77 9.22
N TYR A 239 3.64 -5.00 10.06
CA TYR A 239 3.18 -4.62 11.39
C TYR A 239 1.83 -3.90 11.35
N CYS A 240 1.69 -2.84 10.54
CA CYS A 240 0.46 -2.07 10.45
C CYS A 240 -0.70 -2.94 9.93
N THR A 241 -0.42 -3.80 8.95
CA THR A 241 -1.40 -4.74 8.38
C THR A 241 -1.89 -5.74 9.43
N CYS A 242 -0.97 -6.34 10.18
CA CYS A 242 -1.31 -7.26 11.27
C CYS A 242 -2.15 -6.55 12.33
N LEU A 243 -1.72 -5.36 12.78
CA LEU A 243 -2.45 -4.59 13.78
C LEU A 243 -3.88 -4.25 13.32
N GLU A 244 -4.05 -3.78 12.09
CA GLU A 244 -5.37 -3.45 11.54
C GLU A 244 -6.27 -4.70 11.47
N GLN A 245 -5.73 -5.87 11.11
CA GLN A 245 -6.49 -7.13 11.13
C GLN A 245 -6.98 -7.49 12.54
N LEU A 246 -6.13 -7.33 13.56
CA LEU A 246 -6.53 -7.55 14.96
C LEU A 246 -7.64 -6.59 15.39
N VAL A 247 -7.53 -5.31 15.01
CA VAL A 247 -8.56 -4.31 15.31
C VAL A 247 -9.86 -4.62 14.58
N ASN A 248 -9.80 -5.05 13.32
CA ASN A 248 -10.97 -5.45 12.56
C ASN A 248 -11.70 -6.64 13.18
N ASP A 249 -10.95 -7.66 13.61
CA ASP A 249 -11.53 -8.83 14.28
C ASP A 249 -12.19 -8.44 15.60
N LEU A 250 -11.52 -7.63 16.43
CA LEU A 250 -12.11 -7.09 17.65
C LEU A 250 -13.39 -6.29 17.36
N TYR A 251 -13.42 -5.54 16.26
CA TYR A 251 -14.60 -4.78 15.86
C TYR A 251 -15.75 -5.71 15.44
N ILE A 252 -15.48 -6.74 14.64
CA ILE A 252 -16.47 -7.77 14.28
C ILE A 252 -17.03 -8.42 15.55
N LEU A 253 -16.19 -8.77 16.53
CA LEU A 253 -16.63 -9.37 17.79
C LEU A 253 -17.61 -8.47 18.55
N CYS A 254 -17.37 -7.16 18.57
CA CYS A 254 -18.25 -6.20 19.23
C CYS A 254 -19.57 -6.02 18.48
N LEU A 255 -19.54 -5.99 17.14
CA LEU A 255 -20.74 -5.82 16.31
C LEU A 255 -21.63 -7.06 16.25
N ALA A 256 -21.03 -8.26 16.13
CA ALA A 256 -21.74 -9.52 15.96
C ALA A 256 -22.15 -10.15 17.30
N GLY A 257 -21.42 -9.85 18.38
CA GLY A 257 -21.56 -10.48 19.70
C GLY A 257 -22.98 -10.50 20.31
N PRO A 258 -23.84 -9.46 20.14
CA PRO A 258 -25.20 -9.46 20.67
C PRO A 258 -26.14 -10.51 20.04
N GLU A 259 -25.91 -10.87 18.77
CA GLU A 259 -26.77 -11.79 18.02
C GLU A 259 -26.13 -13.18 17.82
N ALA A 260 -24.83 -13.30 18.07
CA ALA A 260 -24.06 -14.52 17.88
C ALA A 260 -24.39 -15.60 18.93
N VAL A 261 -24.78 -16.77 18.43
CA VAL A 261 -24.67 -18.05 19.15
C VAL A 261 -23.22 -18.52 19.08
N ARG A 262 -22.66 -18.89 20.23
CA ARG A 262 -21.23 -19.15 20.43
C ARG A 262 -20.99 -20.60 20.82
N ASP A 263 -19.90 -21.20 20.34
CA ASP A 263 -19.42 -22.47 20.87
C ASP A 263 -18.61 -22.20 22.13
N ALA A 264 -19.02 -22.81 23.24
CA ALA A 264 -18.42 -22.53 24.54
C ALA A 264 -16.96 -23.01 24.63
N LYS A 265 -16.59 -24.07 23.91
CA LYS A 265 -15.24 -24.62 23.97
C LYS A 265 -14.26 -23.73 23.21
N GLU A 266 -14.62 -23.36 21.98
CA GLU A 266 -13.83 -22.47 21.13
C GLU A 266 -13.69 -21.08 21.76
N GLU A 267 -14.78 -20.52 22.28
CA GLU A 267 -14.77 -19.21 22.94
C GLU A 267 -13.89 -19.24 24.20
N GLN A 268 -13.96 -20.31 25.01
CA GLN A 268 -13.09 -20.45 26.18
C GLN A 268 -11.61 -20.55 25.80
N ALA A 269 -11.27 -21.32 24.76
CA ALA A 269 -9.90 -21.44 24.28
C ALA A 269 -9.35 -20.09 23.79
N ALA A 270 -10.11 -19.37 22.96
CA ALA A 270 -9.72 -18.06 22.45
C ALA A 270 -9.57 -17.03 23.59
N ILE A 271 -10.54 -16.95 24.51
CA ILE A 271 -10.48 -16.04 25.66
C ILE A 271 -9.30 -16.38 26.59
N ALA A 272 -8.96 -17.65 26.76
CA ALA A 272 -7.80 -18.07 27.55
C ALA A 272 -6.49 -17.59 26.93
N ILE A 273 -6.34 -17.72 25.61
CA ILE A 273 -5.18 -17.20 24.86
C ILE A 273 -5.10 -15.67 25.04
N LEU A 274 -6.18 -14.94 24.76
CA LEU A 274 -6.20 -13.47 24.81
C LEU A 274 -5.88 -12.93 26.22
N ASN A 275 -6.49 -13.49 27.27
CA ASN A 275 -6.18 -13.12 28.65
C ASN A 275 -4.72 -13.42 29.03
N GLY A 276 -4.21 -14.58 28.59
CA GLY A 276 -2.82 -14.97 28.79
C GLY A 276 -1.85 -13.98 28.17
N LEU A 277 -2.13 -13.53 26.94
CA LEU A 277 -1.31 -12.56 26.20
C LEU A 277 -1.34 -11.16 26.84
N ILE A 278 -2.53 -10.63 27.18
CA ILE A 278 -2.64 -9.32 27.87
C ILE A 278 -1.90 -9.35 29.21
N GLY A 279 -2.08 -10.41 29.98
CA GLY A 279 -1.41 -10.58 31.28
C GLY A 279 0.11 -10.64 31.15
N ARG A 280 0.64 -11.14 30.02
CA ARG A 280 2.09 -11.16 29.72
C ARG A 280 2.58 -9.79 29.25
N TYR A 281 1.84 -9.12 28.37
CA TYR A 281 2.14 -7.75 27.92
C TYR A 281 2.28 -6.79 29.09
N GLY A 282 1.32 -6.77 30.02
CA GLY A 282 1.36 -5.91 31.21
C GLY A 282 2.50 -6.22 32.20
N LYS A 283 3.13 -7.40 32.11
CA LYS A 283 4.27 -7.81 32.95
C LYS A 283 5.63 -7.64 32.25
N GLY A 284 5.65 -7.23 30.98
CA GLY A 284 6.89 -7.15 30.18
C GLY A 284 7.61 -8.50 30.01
N SER A 285 6.90 -9.62 30.10
CA SER A 285 7.50 -10.96 30.13
C SER A 285 7.65 -11.57 28.74
N GLN A 286 8.89 -11.78 28.29
CA GLN A 286 9.26 -12.41 27.00
C GLN A 286 9.39 -13.95 27.06
N LYS A 287 8.81 -14.62 28.06
CA LYS A 287 8.90 -16.09 28.17
C LYS A 287 8.05 -16.81 27.11
N THR A 288 8.47 -18.02 26.74
CA THR A 288 7.83 -18.90 25.75
C THR A 288 6.33 -19.04 25.98
N LEU A 289 5.56 -19.07 24.88
CA LEU A 289 4.11 -19.18 24.86
C LEU A 289 3.58 -20.63 25.05
N GLU A 290 4.45 -21.56 25.44
CA GLU A 290 4.17 -23.00 25.65
C GLU A 290 2.91 -23.29 26.48
N GLU A 291 2.62 -22.48 27.50
CA GLU A 291 1.43 -22.63 28.34
C GLU A 291 0.12 -22.30 27.59
N LEU A 292 0.18 -21.38 26.61
CA LEU A 292 -0.97 -21.01 25.79
C LEU A 292 -1.12 -21.94 24.57
N SER A 293 -0.05 -22.59 24.14
CA SER A 293 -0.08 -23.57 23.04
C SER A 293 -1.05 -24.72 23.28
N GLY A 294 -1.35 -25.05 24.54
CA GLY A 294 -2.34 -26.07 24.90
C GLY A 294 -3.78 -25.78 24.47
N TYR A 295 -4.10 -24.51 24.18
CA TYR A 295 -5.43 -24.09 23.69
C TYR A 295 -5.53 -24.06 22.16
N LEU A 296 -4.40 -24.11 21.43
CA LEU A 296 -4.39 -24.07 19.96
C LEU A 296 -5.15 -25.23 19.30
N PRO A 297 -5.09 -26.49 19.78
CA PRO A 297 -5.85 -27.59 19.17
C PRO A 297 -7.37 -27.38 19.18
N ASP A 298 -7.89 -26.56 20.10
CA ASP A 298 -9.31 -26.26 20.18
C ASP A 298 -9.76 -25.18 19.18
N LEU A 299 -8.81 -24.51 18.51
CA LEU A 299 -9.04 -23.51 17.47
C LEU A 299 -8.65 -23.99 16.07
N GLU A 300 -8.08 -25.19 15.95
CA GLU A 300 -7.66 -25.77 14.66
C GLU A 300 -8.86 -25.95 13.71
N GLY A 301 -8.79 -25.38 12.51
CA GLY A 301 -9.84 -25.47 11.49
C GLY A 301 -11.07 -24.58 11.73
N VAL A 302 -11.16 -23.92 12.88
CA VAL A 302 -12.31 -23.07 13.26
C VAL A 302 -12.43 -21.87 12.35
N GLN A 303 -11.30 -21.23 12.00
CA GLN A 303 -11.28 -20.08 11.09
C GLN A 303 -11.89 -20.43 9.73
N GLU A 304 -11.45 -21.52 9.12
CA GLU A 304 -11.88 -21.98 7.79
C GLU A 304 -13.36 -22.38 7.80
N GLU A 305 -13.78 -23.17 8.80
CA GLU A 305 -15.17 -23.61 8.92
C GLU A 305 -16.13 -22.42 8.99
N TYR A 306 -15.84 -21.44 9.87
CA TYR A 306 -16.70 -20.29 10.05
C TYR A 306 -16.65 -19.32 8.86
N TYR A 307 -15.49 -19.17 8.22
CA TYR A 307 -15.36 -18.32 7.03
C TYR A 307 -16.17 -18.89 5.85
N GLU A 308 -16.07 -20.18 5.57
CA GLU A 308 -16.88 -20.84 4.53
C GLU A 308 -18.38 -20.70 4.82
N LYS A 309 -18.77 -20.90 6.08
CA LYS A 309 -20.16 -20.76 6.51
C LYS A 309 -20.65 -19.33 6.34
N TYR A 310 -19.83 -18.34 6.68
CA TYR A 310 -20.13 -16.93 6.50
C TYR A 310 -20.37 -16.61 5.01
N GLN A 311 -19.43 -16.99 4.12
CA GLN A 311 -19.55 -16.75 2.68
C GLN A 311 -20.83 -17.36 2.08
N ARG A 312 -21.18 -18.60 2.46
CA ARG A 312 -22.42 -19.25 1.98
C ARG A 312 -23.69 -18.54 2.45
N LEU A 313 -23.67 -17.97 3.65
CA LEU A 313 -24.82 -17.29 4.23
C LEU A 313 -24.96 -15.84 3.73
N SER A 314 -23.85 -15.13 3.54
CA SER A 314 -23.83 -13.76 3.03
C SER A 314 -24.28 -13.69 1.58
N ALA A 315 -23.81 -14.59 0.71
CA ALA A 315 -24.22 -14.66 -0.69
C ALA A 315 -25.76 -14.82 -0.84
N ARG A 316 -26.37 -15.66 0.00
CA ARG A 316 -27.84 -15.86 0.03
C ARG A 316 -28.63 -14.64 0.53
N LYS A 317 -27.98 -13.74 1.26
CA LYS A 317 -28.60 -12.53 1.80
C LYS A 317 -28.62 -11.41 0.76
N GLU A 318 -27.59 -11.29 -0.08
CA GLU A 318 -27.55 -10.33 -1.19
C GLU A 318 -28.70 -10.56 -2.20
N GLU A 319 -29.11 -11.80 -2.40
CA GLU A 319 -30.28 -12.17 -3.22
C GLU A 319 -31.63 -11.73 -2.62
N GLN A 320 -31.66 -11.37 -1.34
CA GLN A 320 -32.85 -10.98 -0.56
C GLN A 320 -32.67 -9.57 -0.02
N ALA A 321 -32.61 -8.59 -0.93
CA ALA A 321 -32.37 -7.17 -0.65
C ALA A 321 -33.46 -6.54 0.23
N ASP A 322 -33.37 -6.73 1.53
CA ASP A 322 -34.05 -5.93 2.55
C ASP A 322 -33.05 -5.01 3.25
N GLN A 323 -33.55 -3.94 3.88
CA GLN A 323 -32.76 -2.94 4.59
C GLN A 323 -31.72 -3.59 5.52
N GLU A 324 -30.46 -3.56 5.08
CA GLU A 324 -29.35 -4.08 5.86
C GLU A 324 -29.04 -3.14 7.02
N SER A 325 -28.93 -3.68 8.24
CA SER A 325 -28.46 -2.90 9.38
C SER A 325 -27.04 -2.40 9.10
N GLN A 326 -26.73 -1.17 9.49
CA GLN A 326 -25.39 -0.58 9.38
C GLN A 326 -24.30 -1.50 9.98
N ALA A 327 -24.60 -2.20 11.09
CA ALA A 327 -23.68 -3.16 11.69
C ALA A 327 -23.38 -4.36 10.77
N ALA A 328 -24.36 -4.87 10.04
CA ALA A 328 -24.17 -5.98 9.12
C ALA A 328 -23.37 -5.56 7.87
N ALA A 329 -23.58 -4.34 7.38
CA ALA A 329 -22.77 -3.78 6.28
C ALA A 329 -21.30 -3.62 6.71
N LYS A 330 -21.04 -3.07 7.91
CA LYS A 330 -19.68 -2.96 8.46
C LYS A 330 -19.01 -4.32 8.65
N ILE A 331 -19.73 -5.32 9.19
CA ILE A 331 -19.22 -6.70 9.27
C ILE A 331 -18.88 -7.24 7.88
N GLY A 332 -19.72 -6.97 6.86
CA GLY A 332 -19.45 -7.31 5.46
C GLY A 332 -18.08 -6.82 4.99
N ILE A 333 -17.80 -5.54 5.22
CA ILE A 333 -16.54 -4.89 4.82
C ILE A 333 -15.36 -5.44 5.64
N LEU A 334 -15.50 -5.58 6.95
CA LEU A 334 -14.46 -6.08 7.86
C LEU A 334 -14.11 -7.55 7.62
N MET A 335 -15.04 -8.34 7.08
CA MET A 335 -14.81 -9.74 6.69
C MET A 335 -14.16 -9.88 5.30
N SER A 336 -13.95 -8.78 4.58
CA SER A 336 -13.24 -8.77 3.30
C SER A 336 -11.74 -9.01 3.48
N THR A 337 -11.03 -9.22 2.37
CA THR A 337 -9.58 -9.41 2.35
C THR A 337 -8.80 -8.10 2.45
N SER A 338 -9.47 -6.93 2.56
CA SER A 338 -8.82 -5.62 2.63
C SER A 338 -8.86 -5.07 4.08
N PRO A 339 -7.75 -5.12 4.83
CA PRO A 339 -7.73 -4.70 6.23
C PRO A 339 -8.09 -3.22 6.42
N PHE A 340 -7.65 -2.37 5.49
CA PHE A 340 -7.82 -0.91 5.57
C PHE A 340 -9.07 -0.41 4.83
N ALA A 341 -10.02 -1.30 4.50
CA ALA A 341 -11.24 -0.91 3.82
C ALA A 341 -12.01 0.17 4.59
N GLU A 342 -12.51 1.17 3.86
CA GLU A 342 -13.34 2.23 4.44
C GLU A 342 -14.72 1.67 4.79
N LEU A 343 -15.12 1.84 6.06
CA LEU A 343 -16.38 1.29 6.57
C LEU A 343 -17.59 2.14 6.18
N GLU A 344 -17.36 3.40 5.81
CA GLU A 344 -18.39 4.30 5.31
C GLU A 344 -17.92 4.94 4.01
N PRO A 345 -18.75 4.96 2.96
CA PRO A 345 -18.35 5.53 1.68
C PRO A 345 -18.20 7.06 1.81
N ASN A 346 -16.99 7.57 1.53
CA ASN A 346 -16.70 8.99 1.37
C ASN A 346 -17.30 9.53 0.05
N ALA A 347 -18.60 9.38 -0.15
CA ALA A 347 -19.28 9.84 -1.35
C ALA A 347 -19.75 11.29 -1.17
N ARG A 348 -18.86 12.25 -1.46
CA ARG A 348 -19.29 13.63 -1.73
C ARG A 348 -20.29 13.59 -2.90
N PRO A 349 -21.54 14.04 -2.72
CA PRO A 349 -22.53 14.00 -3.79
C PRO A 349 -22.17 15.00 -4.89
N GLY A 350 -22.46 14.64 -6.14
CA GLY A 350 -22.24 15.48 -7.32
C GLY A 350 -21.05 15.05 -8.16
N CYS A 351 -20.71 15.89 -9.13
CA CYS A 351 -19.64 15.66 -10.09
C CYS A 351 -18.62 16.78 -10.03
N VAL A 352 -17.37 16.46 -10.35
CA VAL A 352 -16.27 17.42 -10.47
C VAL A 352 -16.58 18.44 -11.56
N THR A 353 -16.61 19.71 -11.18
CA THR A 353 -16.71 20.83 -12.14
C THR A 353 -15.35 21.20 -12.73
N ARG A 354 -15.33 21.90 -13.86
CA ARG A 354 -14.06 22.38 -14.45
C ARG A 354 -13.34 23.32 -13.49
N GLU A 355 -14.06 24.25 -12.87
CA GLU A 355 -13.49 25.23 -11.94
C GLU A 355 -12.87 24.58 -10.69
N GLU A 356 -13.44 23.46 -10.22
CA GLU A 356 -12.87 22.68 -9.13
C GLU A 356 -11.62 21.92 -9.57
N LEU A 357 -11.65 21.26 -10.73
CA LEU A 357 -10.48 20.57 -11.27
C LEU A 357 -9.31 21.54 -11.43
N GLU A 358 -9.53 22.70 -12.06
CA GLU A 358 -8.49 23.71 -12.27
C GLU A 358 -7.89 24.19 -10.94
N ARG A 359 -8.69 24.28 -9.87
CA ARG A 359 -8.22 24.65 -8.54
C ARG A 359 -7.32 23.57 -7.93
N GLU A 360 -7.75 22.31 -7.98
CA GLU A 360 -6.98 21.18 -7.43
C GLU A 360 -5.67 20.97 -8.21
N VAL A 361 -5.71 21.08 -9.54
CA VAL A 361 -4.52 20.98 -10.39
C VAL A 361 -3.55 22.14 -10.11
N ALA A 362 -4.05 23.37 -9.96
CA ALA A 362 -3.22 24.52 -9.60
C ALA A 362 -2.56 24.35 -8.21
N ALA A 363 -3.29 23.79 -7.24
CA ALA A 363 -2.73 23.47 -5.93
C ALA A 363 -1.62 22.41 -6.05
N LEU A 364 -1.87 21.30 -6.74
CA LEU A 364 -0.89 20.26 -7.00
C LEU A 364 0.38 20.81 -7.68
N PHE A 365 0.22 21.66 -8.70
CA PHE A 365 1.36 22.23 -9.41
C PHE A 365 2.19 23.16 -8.52
N THR A 366 1.55 23.91 -7.62
CA THR A 366 2.25 24.73 -6.63
C THR A 366 3.08 23.85 -5.67
N GLU A 367 2.52 22.74 -5.21
CA GLU A 367 3.21 21.77 -4.35
C GLU A 367 4.41 21.14 -5.10
N LEU A 368 4.21 20.71 -6.36
CA LEU A 368 5.26 20.14 -7.21
C LEU A 368 6.37 21.14 -7.54
N GLU A 369 6.07 22.42 -7.72
CA GLU A 369 7.09 23.44 -7.94
C GLU A 369 8.04 23.57 -6.74
N SER A 370 7.50 23.48 -5.51
CA SER A 370 8.30 23.46 -4.29
C SER A 370 9.24 22.25 -4.24
N VAL A 371 8.73 21.06 -4.57
CA VAL A 371 9.54 19.83 -4.69
C VAL A 371 10.64 20.01 -5.73
N PHE A 372 10.29 20.46 -6.94
CA PHE A 372 11.25 20.66 -8.03
C PHE A 372 12.28 21.75 -7.77
N ALA A 373 11.98 22.72 -6.90
CA ALA A 373 12.96 23.72 -6.48
C ALA A 373 14.01 23.15 -5.51
N SER A 374 13.64 22.16 -4.70
CA SER A 374 14.54 21.51 -3.72
C SER A 374 15.32 20.32 -4.26
N CYS A 375 14.88 19.73 -5.38
CA CYS A 375 15.44 18.50 -5.93
C CYS A 375 16.49 18.73 -7.02
N GLN A 376 17.47 17.80 -7.10
CA GLN A 376 18.39 17.73 -8.24
C GLN A 376 17.67 17.19 -9.49
N LYS A 377 18.23 17.46 -10.68
CA LYS A 377 17.62 17.05 -11.96
C LYS A 377 17.27 15.56 -12.07
N PRO A 378 18.12 14.61 -11.64
CA PRO A 378 17.75 13.18 -11.68
C PRO A 378 16.52 12.86 -10.82
N VAL A 379 16.45 13.42 -9.61
CA VAL A 379 15.31 13.25 -8.70
C VAL A 379 14.03 13.89 -9.28
N MET A 380 14.12 15.08 -9.88
CA MET A 380 12.99 15.68 -10.58
C MET A 380 12.45 14.78 -11.71
N ARG A 381 13.35 14.14 -12.48
CA ARG A 381 12.94 13.22 -13.55
C ARG A 381 12.30 11.95 -13.02
N ALA A 382 12.80 11.42 -11.91
CA ALA A 382 12.21 10.29 -11.22
C ALA A 382 10.78 10.62 -10.79
N VAL A 383 10.56 11.77 -10.15
CA VAL A 383 9.21 12.24 -9.80
C VAL A 383 8.32 12.36 -11.03
N MET A 384 8.81 12.96 -12.12
CA MET A 384 8.03 13.09 -13.35
C MET A 384 7.68 11.72 -13.96
N ALA A 385 8.61 10.77 -14.00
CA ALA A 385 8.37 9.43 -14.53
C ALA A 385 7.34 8.68 -13.70
N THR A 386 7.49 8.68 -12.37
CA THR A 386 6.56 8.03 -11.45
C THR A 386 5.16 8.63 -11.57
N THR A 387 5.03 9.95 -11.50
CA THR A 387 3.71 10.60 -11.56
C THR A 387 3.04 10.47 -12.92
N LEU A 388 3.78 10.54 -14.04
CA LEU A 388 3.23 10.29 -15.37
C LEU A 388 2.71 8.85 -15.51
N SER A 389 3.31 7.89 -14.81
CA SER A 389 2.86 6.50 -14.84
C SER A 389 1.53 6.28 -14.11
N TYR A 390 1.12 7.16 -13.19
CA TYR A 390 -0.17 7.06 -12.50
C TYR A 390 -1.34 7.70 -13.25
N LEU A 391 -1.05 8.59 -14.20
CA LEU A 391 -2.09 9.29 -14.94
C LEU A 391 -2.92 8.31 -15.77
N PRO A 392 -4.24 8.54 -15.91
CA PRO A 392 -5.05 7.79 -16.87
C PRO A 392 -4.40 7.79 -18.26
N VAL A 393 -4.53 6.68 -19.00
CA VAL A 393 -3.98 6.56 -20.34
C VAL A 393 -4.49 7.71 -21.21
N TYR A 394 -3.59 8.62 -21.57
CA TYR A 394 -3.90 9.87 -22.29
C TYR A 394 -3.52 9.81 -23.78
N PHE A 395 -3.09 8.64 -24.26
CA PHE A 395 -2.80 8.39 -25.66
C PHE A 395 -4.08 8.05 -26.41
N HIS A 396 -4.28 8.69 -27.57
CA HIS A 396 -5.49 8.55 -28.38
C HIS A 396 -5.35 7.48 -29.47
N SER A 397 -4.14 6.98 -29.71
CA SER A 397 -3.88 5.89 -30.66
C SER A 397 -2.62 5.08 -30.30
N PRO A 398 -2.52 3.82 -30.76
CA PRO A 398 -1.29 3.02 -30.63
C PRO A 398 -0.07 3.67 -31.29
N GLU A 399 -0.28 4.40 -32.39
CA GLU A 399 0.78 5.14 -33.08
C GLU A 399 1.32 6.29 -32.21
N GLU A 400 0.45 6.99 -31.48
CA GLU A 400 0.87 8.04 -30.54
C GLU A 400 1.74 7.45 -29.42
N LEU A 401 1.34 6.31 -28.86
CA LEU A 401 2.10 5.59 -27.83
C LEU A 401 3.44 5.07 -28.35
N GLN A 402 3.45 4.43 -29.52
CA GLN A 402 4.68 3.92 -30.15
C GLN A 402 5.67 5.07 -30.41
N ASN A 403 5.19 6.18 -30.96
CA ASN A 403 6.00 7.38 -31.16
C ASN A 403 6.51 7.94 -29.83
N HIS A 404 5.71 7.92 -28.77
CA HIS A 404 6.15 8.35 -27.45
C HIS A 404 7.29 7.49 -26.90
N ILE A 405 7.17 6.16 -26.98
CA ILE A 405 8.19 5.19 -26.55
C ILE A 405 9.49 5.43 -27.33
N SER A 406 9.40 5.40 -28.66
CA SER A 406 10.57 5.56 -29.55
C SER A 406 11.27 6.90 -29.34
N ASN A 407 10.51 7.99 -29.25
CA ASN A 407 11.08 9.33 -29.02
C ASN A 407 11.73 9.45 -27.63
N SER A 408 11.14 8.84 -26.59
CA SER A 408 11.70 8.90 -25.24
C SER A 408 13.07 8.23 -25.19
N ILE A 409 13.20 7.03 -25.76
CA ILE A 409 14.45 6.27 -25.80
C ILE A 409 15.50 7.01 -26.66
N SER A 410 15.14 7.38 -27.89
CA SER A 410 16.09 8.00 -28.84
C SER A 410 16.60 9.35 -28.36
N CYS A 411 15.78 10.16 -27.69
CA CYS A 411 16.16 11.45 -27.13
C CYS A 411 17.01 11.34 -25.85
N CYS A 412 17.17 10.16 -25.27
CA CYS A 412 18.08 9.96 -24.15
C CYS A 412 19.54 10.00 -24.64
N THR A 413 20.25 11.08 -24.33
CA THR A 413 21.66 11.28 -24.73
C THR A 413 22.66 10.63 -23.78
N ASP A 414 22.20 10.00 -22.72
CA ASP A 414 23.02 9.33 -21.73
C ASP A 414 23.03 7.82 -22.02
N PRO A 415 24.17 7.25 -22.49
CA PRO A 415 24.21 5.84 -22.89
C PRO A 415 23.94 4.87 -21.74
N ALA A 416 24.39 5.20 -20.52
CA ALA A 416 24.20 4.34 -19.36
C ALA A 416 22.72 4.31 -18.95
N GLU A 417 22.09 5.49 -18.83
CA GLU A 417 20.65 5.60 -18.51
C GLU A 417 19.80 4.93 -19.60
N LYS A 418 20.13 5.16 -20.88
CA LYS A 418 19.42 4.53 -22.01
C LYS A 418 19.50 3.01 -21.92
N ALA A 419 20.69 2.46 -21.77
CA ALA A 419 20.87 1.01 -21.67
C ALA A 419 20.12 0.43 -20.47
N THR A 420 20.20 1.04 -19.29
CA THR A 420 19.42 0.60 -18.12
C THR A 420 17.92 0.66 -18.39
N CYS A 421 17.39 1.73 -18.99
CA CYS A 421 15.97 1.81 -19.32
C CYS A 421 15.54 0.69 -20.27
N MET A 422 16.35 0.38 -21.29
CA MET A 422 16.07 -0.70 -22.23
C MET A 422 16.11 -2.07 -21.54
N GLU A 423 17.09 -2.33 -20.69
CA GLU A 423 17.20 -3.54 -19.89
C GLU A 423 16.00 -3.73 -18.95
N LEU A 424 15.58 -2.70 -18.22
CA LEU A 424 14.41 -2.78 -17.34
C LEU A 424 13.12 -3.07 -18.12
N LEU A 425 12.98 -2.53 -19.34
CA LEU A 425 11.86 -2.81 -20.23
C LEU A 425 11.88 -4.27 -20.74
N LEU A 426 13.05 -4.82 -21.04
CA LEU A 426 13.22 -6.22 -21.42
C LEU A 426 12.90 -7.16 -20.25
N GLN A 427 13.50 -6.92 -19.08
CA GLN A 427 13.25 -7.70 -17.87
C GLN A 427 11.77 -7.73 -17.47
N MET A 428 11.04 -6.62 -17.67
CA MET A 428 9.60 -6.56 -17.45
C MET A 428 8.85 -7.54 -18.37
N MET A 429 9.17 -7.57 -19.67
CA MET A 429 8.56 -8.52 -20.62
C MET A 429 8.92 -9.98 -20.27
N GLU A 430 10.17 -10.25 -19.94
CA GLU A 430 10.64 -11.60 -19.55
C GLU A 430 9.98 -12.11 -18.27
N THR A 431 9.82 -11.25 -17.26
CA THR A 431 9.16 -11.58 -15.99
C THR A 431 7.69 -11.98 -16.21
N ASP A 432 7.05 -11.38 -17.22
CA ASP A 432 5.70 -11.72 -17.67
C ASP A 432 5.62 -12.99 -18.53
N GLY A 433 6.76 -13.65 -18.77
CA GLY A 433 6.86 -14.85 -19.62
C GLY A 433 6.67 -14.55 -21.10
N TYR A 434 6.88 -13.31 -21.54
CA TYR A 434 6.82 -12.94 -22.95
C TYR A 434 8.14 -13.32 -23.64
N GLU A 435 8.06 -14.19 -24.65
CA GLU A 435 9.20 -14.52 -25.50
C GLU A 435 9.46 -13.36 -26.48
N LEU A 436 10.68 -12.79 -26.42
CA LEU A 436 11.12 -11.76 -27.36
C LEU A 436 11.13 -12.34 -28.79
N VAL A 437 10.62 -11.56 -29.75
CA VAL A 437 10.46 -11.99 -31.15
C VAL A 437 11.75 -11.84 -31.93
#